data_AF-J2J2Q5-F1
#
_entry.id   AF-J2J2Q5-F1
#
_cell.length_a   1.000
_cell.length_b   1.000
_cell.length_c   1.000
_cell.angle_alpha   90.00
_cell.angle_beta   90.00
_cell.angle_gamma   90.00
#
_symmetry.space_group_name_H-M   'P 1'
#
loop_
_entity.id
_entity.type
_entity.pdbx_description
1 polymer ?
#
loop_
_entity_poly.entity_id
_entity_poly.type
_entity_poly.pdbx_seq_one_letter_code
_entity_poly.pdbx_strand_id
1 'polypeptide(L)'
;MRAIMFTSLKGIYPDPSAGERLPSLIADIGRHSGEFPVLLANHLPMVLEAMGRLGASPGRLEEYAEHYTRIHAVPFPAAPVRQLDASNWETVLGQREHEGDLRRFFQGVVAEIGGQAAIRRYLPRLFSGVAASATHGLMRLAYAVLRNDDTEIAVALGYWAATYLSYEAIPADRRRDVIDPAALLLDMRADPRLRNIVAPTYLLWKWIEAMGKVPAFQERLGRLAPSPDLLGRMRPASLALFAATMSFETLHAVTGCHWLG
;
A
#
# COMPACT_ATOMS: atom_id res chain seq x y z
N MET A 1 14.63 21.93 -9.32
CA MET A 1 15.23 20.62 -8.96
C MET A 1 16.00 20.77 -7.66
N ARG A 2 15.46 20.30 -6.53
CA ARG A 2 16.28 20.07 -5.34
C ARG A 2 16.66 18.59 -5.35
N ALA A 3 17.96 18.33 -5.44
CA ALA A 3 18.50 16.99 -5.25
C ALA A 3 18.15 16.56 -3.81
N ILE A 4 17.42 15.46 -3.67
CA ILE A 4 17.30 14.77 -2.39
C ILE A 4 18.71 14.22 -2.12
N MET A 5 19.44 14.86 -1.21
CA MET A 5 20.67 14.31 -0.68
C MET A 5 20.30 13.03 0.07
N PHE A 6 20.65 11.88 -0.51
CA PHE A 6 20.69 10.62 0.22
C PHE A 6 21.81 10.72 1.25
N THR A 7 21.45 11.07 2.48
CA THR A 7 22.33 10.99 3.63
C THR A 7 22.81 9.54 3.75
N SER A 8 24.11 9.36 3.93
CA SER A 8 24.73 8.06 4.19
C SER A 8 23.94 7.29 5.26
N LEU A 9 23.53 6.05 4.97
CA LEU A 9 22.74 5.17 5.84
C LEU A 9 23.44 4.76 7.16
N LYS A 10 24.63 5.32 7.47
CA LYS A 10 25.29 5.12 8.76
C LYS A 10 24.51 5.87 9.85
N GLY A 11 23.78 5.13 10.69
CA GLY A 11 23.16 5.65 11.92
C GLY A 11 21.63 5.65 11.99
N ILE A 12 20.92 4.92 11.12
CA ILE A 12 19.45 4.81 11.19
C ILE A 12 18.98 3.87 12.32
N TYR A 13 19.80 2.88 12.66
CA TYR A 13 19.50 1.91 13.70
C TYR A 13 20.31 2.22 14.95
N PRO A 14 19.67 2.37 16.14
CA PRO A 14 20.39 2.52 17.40
C PRO A 14 21.36 1.37 17.69
N ASP A 15 20.99 0.15 17.28
CA ASP A 15 21.86 -1.03 17.29
C ASP A 15 22.34 -1.31 15.84
N PRO A 16 23.63 -1.11 15.52
CA PRO A 16 24.16 -1.37 14.19
C PRO A 16 24.01 -2.82 13.74
N SER A 17 24.11 -3.79 14.67
CA SER A 17 23.98 -5.20 14.34
C SER A 17 22.56 -5.58 13.90
N ALA A 18 21.55 -4.86 14.43
CA ALA A 18 20.18 -4.98 13.95
C ALA A 18 20.07 -4.52 12.49
N GLY A 19 20.76 -3.44 12.12
CA GLY A 19 20.83 -2.94 10.75
C GLY A 19 21.47 -3.91 9.76
N GLU A 20 22.45 -4.71 10.21
CA GLU A 20 23.07 -5.76 9.39
C GLU A 20 22.16 -6.98 9.21
N ARG A 21 21.41 -7.35 10.26
CA ARG A 21 20.54 -8.54 10.23
C ARG A 21 19.21 -8.28 9.51
N LEU A 22 18.61 -7.13 9.73
CA LEU A 22 17.25 -6.81 9.28
C LEU A 22 17.01 -7.04 7.77
N PRO A 23 17.91 -6.70 6.83
CA PRO A 23 17.70 -6.93 5.41
C PRO A 23 17.46 -8.40 5.06
N SER A 24 18.29 -9.30 5.59
CA SER A 24 18.15 -10.74 5.32
C SER A 24 16.88 -11.31 5.95
N LEU A 25 16.52 -10.87 7.16
CA LEU A 25 15.29 -11.28 7.83
C LEU A 25 14.04 -10.83 7.04
N ILE A 26 14.02 -9.57 6.58
CA ILE A 26 12.94 -9.05 5.73
C ILE A 26 12.85 -9.81 4.41
N ALA A 27 13.99 -10.12 3.77
CA ALA A 27 14.00 -10.91 2.54
C ALA A 27 13.41 -12.32 2.74
N ASP A 28 13.74 -12.99 3.84
CA ASP A 28 13.17 -14.29 4.20
C ASP A 28 11.64 -14.23 4.38
N ILE A 29 11.16 -13.20 5.08
CA ILE A 29 9.73 -12.93 5.29
C ILE A 29 9.05 -12.55 3.97
N GLY A 30 9.77 -11.83 3.11
CA GLY A 30 9.38 -11.48 1.76
C GLY A 30 9.04 -12.68 0.89
N ARG A 31 9.40 -13.92 1.26
CA ARG A 31 8.91 -15.12 0.56
C ARG A 31 7.45 -15.43 0.85
N HIS A 32 6.92 -14.99 1.98
CA HIS A 32 5.51 -15.17 2.34
C HIS A 32 4.62 -14.14 1.62
N SER A 33 3.31 -14.38 1.62
CA SER A 33 2.32 -13.50 1.02
C SER A 33 2.27 -12.15 1.76
N GLY A 34 1.84 -11.12 1.02
CA GLY A 34 1.44 -9.84 1.60
C GLY A 34 0.17 -9.89 2.45
N GLU A 35 -0.54 -11.03 2.47
CA GLU A 35 -1.71 -11.27 3.32
C GLU A 35 -1.53 -12.58 4.12
N PHE A 36 -2.08 -12.65 5.32
CA PHE A 36 -2.28 -13.89 6.06
C PHE A 36 -3.74 -14.38 5.89
N PRO A 37 -4.16 -15.53 6.44
CA PRO A 37 -5.51 -16.07 6.24
C PRO A 37 -6.59 -15.01 6.48
N VAL A 38 -7.73 -15.18 5.78
CA VAL A 38 -8.85 -14.22 5.73
C VAL A 38 -8.53 -12.83 5.16
N LEU A 39 -7.48 -12.72 4.32
CA LEU A 39 -7.14 -11.53 3.52
C LEU A 39 -6.84 -10.30 4.38
N LEU A 40 -6.14 -10.54 5.50
CA LEU A 40 -5.60 -9.50 6.37
C LEU A 40 -4.13 -9.28 6.02
N ALA A 41 -3.73 -8.00 5.95
CA ALA A 41 -2.39 -7.66 5.50
C ALA A 41 -1.29 -8.16 6.46
N ASN A 42 -0.23 -8.72 5.89
CA ASN A 42 0.97 -9.09 6.59
C ASN A 42 1.84 -7.84 6.84
N HIS A 43 1.89 -7.41 8.10
CA HIS A 43 2.62 -6.21 8.51
C HIS A 43 4.09 -6.46 8.80
N LEU A 44 4.51 -7.72 8.88
CA LEU A 44 5.77 -8.09 9.53
C LEU A 44 7.01 -7.36 8.99
N PRO A 45 7.24 -7.22 7.67
CA PRO A 45 8.39 -6.46 7.16
C PRO A 45 8.45 -5.00 7.65
N MET A 46 7.29 -4.39 7.86
CA MET A 46 7.14 -2.99 8.27
C MET A 46 7.31 -2.86 9.79
N VAL A 47 6.79 -3.83 10.55
CA VAL A 47 6.98 -3.89 12.01
C VAL A 47 8.45 -4.10 12.35
N LEU A 48 9.15 -4.98 11.64
CA LEU A 48 10.58 -5.22 11.89
C LEU A 48 11.44 -3.99 11.58
N GLU A 49 11.12 -3.24 10.53
CA GLU A 49 11.76 -1.94 10.29
C GLU A 49 11.56 -1.00 11.47
N ALA A 50 10.31 -0.84 11.92
CA ALA A 50 10.00 0.05 13.04
C ALA A 50 10.72 -0.40 14.32
N MET A 51 10.69 -1.70 14.63
CA MET A 51 11.39 -2.28 15.78
C MET A 51 12.90 -2.01 15.72
N GLY A 52 13.53 -2.23 14.57
CA GLY A 52 14.96 -1.96 14.40
C GLY A 52 15.28 -0.48 14.64
N ARG A 53 14.50 0.43 14.07
CA ARG A 53 14.66 1.89 14.28
C ARG A 53 14.41 2.32 15.72
N LEU A 54 13.57 1.60 16.46
CA LEU A 54 13.32 1.80 17.88
C LEU A 54 14.39 1.15 18.78
N GLY A 55 15.38 0.46 18.21
CA GLY A 55 16.52 -0.11 18.94
C GLY A 55 16.34 -1.55 19.39
N ALA A 56 15.46 -2.32 18.74
CA ALA A 56 15.40 -3.77 18.97
C ALA A 56 16.71 -4.45 18.53
N SER A 57 17.20 -5.37 19.37
CA SER A 57 18.36 -6.20 19.04
C SER A 57 18.04 -7.23 17.95
N PRO A 58 19.05 -7.80 17.26
CA PRO A 58 18.84 -8.87 16.27
C PRO A 58 18.01 -10.04 16.80
N GLY A 59 18.33 -10.53 18.00
CA GLY A 59 17.61 -11.65 18.61
C GLY A 59 16.13 -11.32 18.88
N ARG A 60 15.81 -10.07 19.24
CA ARG A 60 14.42 -9.65 19.44
C ARG A 60 13.65 -9.55 18.13
N LEU A 61 14.30 -9.13 17.05
CA LEU A 61 13.72 -9.09 15.70
C LEU A 61 13.39 -10.50 15.22
N GLU A 62 14.32 -11.45 15.39
CA GLU A 62 14.13 -12.85 15.03
C GLU A 62 13.02 -13.52 15.84
N GLU A 63 13.04 -13.37 17.16
CA GLU A 63 12.01 -13.90 18.06
C GLU A 63 10.61 -13.39 17.66
N TYR A 64 10.49 -12.09 17.36
CA TYR A 64 9.22 -11.51 16.94
C TYR A 64 8.79 -12.01 15.55
N ALA A 65 9.72 -12.13 14.60
CA ALA A 65 9.43 -12.66 13.27
C ALA A 65 8.92 -14.11 13.32
N GLU A 66 9.56 -14.96 14.11
CA GLU A 66 9.14 -16.35 14.32
C GLU A 66 7.77 -16.42 15.00
N HIS A 67 7.56 -15.61 16.04
CA HIS A 67 6.29 -15.53 16.74
C HIS A 67 5.17 -15.09 15.79
N TYR A 68 5.34 -13.96 15.10
CA TYR A 68 4.35 -13.39 14.19
C TYR A 68 3.97 -14.38 13.09
N THR A 69 4.97 -14.99 12.44
CA THR A 69 4.75 -15.94 11.35
C THR A 69 3.96 -17.15 11.83
N ARG A 70 4.27 -17.65 13.02
CA ARG A 70 3.58 -18.79 13.64
C ARG A 70 2.13 -18.45 14.00
N ILE A 71 1.88 -17.35 14.70
CA ILE A 71 0.52 -17.03 15.20
C ILE A 71 -0.44 -16.63 14.09
N HIS A 72 0.05 -16.00 13.01
CA HIS A 72 -0.78 -15.58 11.89
C HIS A 72 -0.84 -16.64 10.78
N ALA A 73 -0.05 -17.71 10.86
CA ALA A 73 0.04 -18.75 9.84
C ALA A 73 0.17 -18.15 8.42
N VAL A 74 1.08 -17.18 8.26
CA VAL A 74 1.24 -16.44 7.01
C VAL A 74 1.59 -17.44 5.89
N PRO A 75 0.79 -17.55 4.82
CA PRO A 75 1.04 -18.52 3.77
C PRO A 75 2.16 -18.03 2.85
N PHE A 76 2.73 -18.97 2.09
CA PHE A 76 3.43 -18.61 0.86
C PHE A 76 2.38 -18.21 -0.20
N PRO A 77 2.70 -17.26 -1.11
CA PRO A 77 1.85 -17.04 -2.27
C PRO A 77 1.75 -18.32 -3.10
N ALA A 78 0.70 -18.44 -3.91
CA ALA A 78 0.58 -19.55 -4.86
C ALA A 78 1.84 -19.63 -5.73
N ALA A 79 2.30 -20.86 -5.99
CA ALA A 79 3.44 -21.07 -6.87
C ALA A 79 3.11 -20.44 -8.23
N PRO A 80 4.03 -19.67 -8.85
CA PRO A 80 3.68 -19.00 -10.08
C PRO A 80 3.57 -19.97 -11.25
N VAL A 81 2.41 -19.99 -11.89
CA VAL A 81 2.00 -20.91 -12.95
C VAL A 81 1.96 -20.24 -14.33
N ARG A 82 1.78 -18.92 -14.38
CA ARG A 82 1.65 -18.14 -15.62
C ARG A 82 2.90 -17.31 -15.83
N GLN A 83 3.44 -17.35 -17.04
CA GLN A 83 4.48 -16.43 -17.44
C GLN A 83 3.84 -15.10 -17.81
N LEU A 84 4.16 -14.05 -17.04
CA LEU A 84 3.71 -12.69 -17.31
C LEU A 84 4.84 -11.86 -17.93
N ASP A 85 4.46 -10.91 -18.78
CA ASP A 85 5.34 -9.93 -19.40
C ASP A 85 4.65 -8.56 -19.49
N ALA A 86 5.35 -7.58 -20.08
CA ALA A 86 4.86 -6.21 -20.21
C ALA A 86 3.54 -6.10 -21.01
N SER A 87 3.22 -7.06 -21.87
CA SER A 87 2.01 -7.08 -22.71
C SER A 87 0.79 -7.68 -22.02
N ASN A 88 0.97 -8.51 -20.98
CA ASN A 88 -0.12 -9.34 -20.45
C ASN A 88 -0.30 -9.29 -18.92
N TRP A 89 0.63 -8.71 -18.17
CA TRP A 89 0.55 -8.69 -16.70
C TRP A 89 -0.74 -8.02 -16.18
N GLU A 90 -1.28 -7.03 -16.90
CA GLU A 90 -2.51 -6.34 -16.53
C GLU A 90 -3.75 -7.23 -16.56
N THR A 91 -3.72 -8.34 -17.29
CA THR A 91 -4.85 -9.27 -17.40
C THR A 91 -5.18 -10.00 -16.10
N VAL A 92 -4.28 -9.94 -15.10
CA VAL A 92 -4.46 -10.57 -13.78
C VAL A 92 -4.48 -9.55 -12.63
N LEU A 93 -4.64 -8.26 -12.91
CA LEU A 93 -4.78 -7.24 -11.87
C LEU A 93 -5.97 -7.54 -10.95
N GLY A 94 -5.74 -7.45 -9.64
CA GLY A 94 -6.77 -7.68 -8.61
C GLY A 94 -7.11 -9.15 -8.37
N GLN A 95 -6.43 -10.08 -9.05
CA GLN A 95 -6.59 -11.53 -8.88
C GLN A 95 -5.51 -12.04 -7.92
N ARG A 96 -5.86 -12.20 -6.64
CA ARG A 96 -4.93 -12.55 -5.55
C ARG A 96 -4.23 -13.89 -5.77
N GLU A 97 -4.89 -14.83 -6.42
CA GLU A 97 -4.34 -16.12 -6.82
C GLU A 97 -3.10 -15.99 -7.72
N HIS A 98 -2.94 -14.86 -8.42
CA HIS A 98 -1.79 -14.56 -9.26
C HIS A 98 -0.69 -13.76 -8.55
N GLU A 99 -0.71 -13.64 -7.22
CA GLU A 99 0.35 -12.96 -6.45
C GLU A 99 1.76 -13.49 -6.80
N GLY A 100 1.91 -14.82 -6.87
CA GLY A 100 3.19 -15.42 -7.26
C GLY A 100 3.65 -14.99 -8.67
N ASP A 101 2.72 -14.96 -9.64
CA ASP A 101 3.03 -14.64 -11.04
C ASP A 101 3.48 -13.19 -11.17
N LEU A 102 2.74 -12.29 -10.52
CA LEU A 102 3.02 -10.87 -10.48
C LEU A 102 4.34 -10.58 -9.77
N ARG A 103 4.65 -11.26 -8.65
CA ARG A 103 5.94 -11.11 -7.97
C ARG A 103 7.10 -11.57 -8.84
N ARG A 104 6.99 -12.72 -9.51
CA ARG A 104 8.00 -13.19 -10.47
C ARG A 104 8.23 -12.16 -11.58
N PHE A 105 7.16 -11.60 -12.13
CA PHE A 105 7.23 -10.57 -13.16
C PHE A 105 7.98 -9.32 -12.67
N PHE A 106 7.58 -8.75 -11.53
CA PHE A 106 8.22 -7.56 -10.99
C PHE A 106 9.65 -7.81 -10.51
N GLN A 107 9.99 -9.03 -10.07
CA GLN A 107 11.38 -9.41 -9.80
C GLN A 107 12.23 -9.33 -11.06
N GLY A 108 11.74 -9.85 -12.19
CA GLY A 108 12.41 -9.74 -13.48
C GLY A 108 12.58 -8.28 -13.92
N VAL A 109 11.52 -7.47 -13.82
CA VAL A 109 11.57 -6.03 -14.13
C VAL A 109 12.61 -5.32 -13.28
N VAL A 110 12.58 -5.50 -11.96
CA VAL A 110 13.51 -4.82 -11.06
C VAL A 110 14.95 -5.27 -11.28
N ALA A 111 15.18 -6.55 -11.56
CA ALA A 111 16.51 -7.04 -11.92
C ALA A 111 17.05 -6.40 -13.22
N GLU A 112 16.18 -6.07 -14.17
CA GLU A 112 16.55 -5.46 -15.46
C GLU A 112 16.83 -3.96 -15.34
N ILE A 113 15.94 -3.20 -14.68
CA ILE A 113 15.96 -1.72 -14.71
C ILE A 113 16.21 -1.07 -13.34
N GLY A 114 16.30 -1.84 -12.27
CA GLY A 114 16.40 -1.36 -10.88
C GLY A 114 15.06 -0.89 -10.30
N GLY A 115 14.95 -0.92 -8.97
CA GLY A 115 13.69 -0.69 -8.26
C GLY A 115 13.11 0.71 -8.51
N GLN A 116 13.96 1.74 -8.48
CA GLN A 116 13.52 3.13 -8.70
C GLN A 116 12.97 3.36 -10.11
N ALA A 117 13.54 2.72 -11.14
CA ALA A 117 13.02 2.82 -12.50
C ALA A 117 11.74 2.01 -12.67
N ALA A 118 11.65 0.84 -12.03
CA ALA A 118 10.43 0.05 -11.99
C ALA A 118 9.26 0.82 -11.35
N ILE A 119 9.48 1.49 -10.23
CA ILE A 119 8.47 2.36 -9.60
C ILE A 119 8.01 3.44 -10.58
N ARG A 120 8.94 4.18 -11.20
CA ARG A 120 8.58 5.23 -12.18
C ARG A 120 7.78 4.68 -13.36
N ARG A 121 8.07 3.46 -13.82
CA ARG A 121 7.41 2.83 -14.96
C ARG A 121 6.01 2.31 -14.64
N TYR A 122 5.82 1.68 -13.48
CA TYR A 122 4.60 0.92 -13.17
C TYR A 122 3.67 1.60 -12.16
N LEU A 123 4.19 2.48 -11.29
CA LEU A 123 3.37 3.18 -10.29
C LEU A 123 2.21 3.97 -10.92
N PRO A 124 2.36 4.71 -12.05
CA PRO A 124 1.24 5.43 -12.65
C PRO A 124 0.04 4.54 -12.97
N ARG A 125 0.28 3.28 -13.36
CA ARG A 125 -0.78 2.30 -13.67
C ARG A 125 -1.44 1.75 -12.41
N LEU A 126 -0.65 1.49 -11.36
CA LEU A 126 -1.15 0.96 -10.09
C LEU A 126 -1.84 2.01 -9.23
N PHE A 127 -1.53 3.30 -9.43
CA PHE A 127 -1.96 4.39 -8.57
C PHE A 127 -3.48 4.57 -8.51
N SER A 128 -4.21 4.25 -9.58
CA SER A 128 -5.68 4.24 -9.55
C SER A 128 -6.25 3.24 -8.54
N GLY A 129 -5.48 2.21 -8.20
CA GLY A 129 -5.77 1.23 -7.15
C GLY A 129 -5.06 1.50 -5.83
N VAL A 130 -4.70 2.73 -5.50
CA VAL A 130 -3.95 3.06 -4.26
C VAL A 130 -4.66 2.65 -2.97
N ALA A 131 -5.99 2.64 -2.97
CA ALA A 131 -6.79 2.23 -1.82
C ALA A 131 -6.88 0.69 -1.66
N ALA A 132 -6.40 -0.08 -2.63
CA ALA A 132 -6.41 -1.54 -2.61
C ALA A 132 -5.77 -2.11 -1.34
N SER A 133 -6.38 -3.18 -0.83
CA SER A 133 -6.01 -3.79 0.47
C SER A 133 -5.73 -2.71 1.52
N ALA A 134 -6.61 -1.72 1.66
CA ALA A 134 -6.47 -0.59 2.59
C ALA A 134 -5.08 0.10 2.56
N THR A 135 -4.54 0.38 1.38
CA THR A 135 -3.24 1.05 1.13
C THR A 135 -1.98 0.25 1.49
N HIS A 136 -2.09 -1.03 1.85
CA HIS A 136 -0.93 -1.82 2.29
C HIS A 136 0.12 -2.04 1.18
N GLY A 137 -0.30 -2.10 -0.09
CA GLY A 137 0.63 -2.16 -1.23
C GLY A 137 1.53 -0.92 -1.30
N LEU A 138 0.95 0.27 -1.14
CA LEU A 138 1.69 1.53 -1.06
C LEU A 138 2.60 1.58 0.17
N MET A 139 2.08 1.24 1.35
CA MET A 139 2.84 1.26 2.60
C MET A 139 4.07 0.35 2.49
N ARG A 140 3.91 -0.87 2.00
CA ARG A 140 5.01 -1.82 1.80
C ARG A 140 6.05 -1.29 0.81
N LEU A 141 5.61 -0.68 -0.29
CA LEU A 141 6.49 -0.06 -1.27
C LEU A 141 7.28 1.11 -0.67
N ALA A 142 6.64 1.96 0.14
CA ALA A 142 7.31 3.09 0.79
C ALA A 142 8.43 2.61 1.74
N TYR A 143 8.18 1.57 2.52
CA TYR A 143 9.21 0.94 3.37
C TYR A 143 10.36 0.34 2.55
N ALA A 144 10.06 -0.29 1.42
CA ALA A 144 11.10 -0.81 0.52
C ALA A 144 11.97 0.31 -0.06
N VAL A 145 11.37 1.45 -0.43
CA VAL A 145 12.09 2.65 -0.86
C VAL A 145 12.94 3.24 0.26
N LEU A 146 12.41 3.33 1.49
CA LEU A 146 13.15 3.82 2.65
C LEU A 146 14.42 3.01 2.94
N ARG A 147 14.39 1.71 2.66
CA ARG A 147 15.54 0.81 2.80
C ARG A 147 16.45 0.75 1.58
N ASN A 148 16.05 1.34 0.45
CA ASN A 148 16.69 1.12 -0.85
C ASN A 148 16.82 -0.38 -1.18
N ASP A 149 15.72 -1.12 -1.00
CA ASP A 149 15.65 -2.58 -1.13
C ASP A 149 14.88 -2.98 -2.40
N ASP A 150 15.62 -3.29 -3.47
CA ASP A 150 15.06 -3.68 -4.76
C ASP A 150 14.26 -4.99 -4.70
N THR A 151 14.67 -5.94 -3.84
CA THR A 151 13.94 -7.20 -3.66
C THR A 151 12.55 -6.93 -3.09
N GLU A 152 12.46 -6.10 -2.06
CA GLU A 152 11.18 -5.76 -1.44
C GLU A 152 10.35 -4.80 -2.32
N ILE A 153 10.97 -3.97 -3.16
CA ILE A 153 10.26 -3.17 -4.18
C ILE A 153 9.52 -4.10 -5.16
N ALA A 154 10.19 -5.12 -5.69
CA ALA A 154 9.58 -6.08 -6.60
C ALA A 154 8.40 -6.81 -5.94
N VAL A 155 8.60 -7.23 -4.70
CA VAL A 155 7.58 -7.86 -3.86
C VAL A 155 6.37 -6.95 -3.65
N ALA A 156 6.60 -5.68 -3.30
CA ALA A 156 5.53 -4.72 -3.00
C ALA A 156 4.72 -4.38 -4.25
N LEU A 157 5.37 -4.22 -5.42
CA LEU A 157 4.68 -4.01 -6.69
C LEU A 157 3.82 -5.22 -7.07
N GLY A 158 4.35 -6.44 -6.92
CA GLY A 158 3.59 -7.67 -7.19
C GLY A 158 2.38 -7.83 -6.27
N TYR A 159 2.56 -7.56 -4.97
CA TYR A 159 1.47 -7.60 -3.99
C TYR A 159 0.39 -6.53 -4.27
N TRP A 160 0.80 -5.30 -4.60
CA TRP A 160 -0.15 -4.25 -4.96
C TRP A 160 -0.91 -4.62 -6.24
N ALA A 161 -0.25 -5.14 -7.26
CA ALA A 161 -0.90 -5.60 -8.47
C ALA A 161 -1.92 -6.73 -8.19
N ALA A 162 -1.59 -7.68 -7.31
CA ALA A 162 -2.44 -8.81 -6.95
C ALA A 162 -3.69 -8.39 -6.17
N THR A 163 -3.57 -7.35 -5.36
CA THR A 163 -4.68 -6.82 -4.55
C THR A 163 -5.44 -5.67 -5.22
N TYR A 164 -4.96 -5.21 -6.39
CA TYR A 164 -5.43 -4.03 -7.10
C TYR A 164 -6.95 -3.92 -7.13
N LEU A 165 -7.44 -2.76 -6.71
CA LEU A 165 -8.85 -2.41 -6.65
C LEU A 165 -8.98 -0.96 -7.07
N SER A 166 -9.50 -0.74 -8.27
CA SER A 166 -9.83 0.59 -8.78
C SER A 166 -11.32 0.68 -9.02
N TYR A 167 -11.86 1.88 -8.92
CA TYR A 167 -13.23 2.13 -9.33
C TYR A 167 -13.28 2.37 -10.84
N GLU A 168 -14.14 1.62 -11.50
CA GLU A 168 -14.39 1.75 -12.94
C GLU A 168 -15.48 2.81 -13.20
N ALA A 169 -15.74 3.08 -14.48
CA ALA A 169 -16.86 3.92 -14.93
C ALA A 169 -16.85 5.39 -14.45
N ILE A 170 -15.67 5.96 -14.16
CA ILE A 170 -15.53 7.42 -14.04
C ILE A 170 -15.70 8.03 -15.45
N PRO A 171 -16.71 8.87 -15.70
CA PRO A 171 -16.91 9.46 -17.02
C PRO A 171 -15.68 10.23 -17.50
N ALA A 172 -15.30 10.07 -18.77
CA ALA A 172 -14.12 10.74 -19.33
C ALA A 172 -14.24 12.27 -19.31
N ASP A 173 -15.46 12.78 -19.36
CA ASP A 173 -15.82 14.20 -19.29
C ASP A 173 -16.04 14.71 -17.84
N ARG A 174 -15.78 13.87 -16.82
CA ARG A 174 -15.90 14.25 -15.41
C ARG A 174 -15.07 15.51 -15.12
N ARG A 175 -15.77 16.60 -14.77
CA ARG A 175 -15.12 17.85 -14.34
C ARG A 175 -14.39 17.63 -13.02
N ARG A 176 -13.13 18.03 -13.00
CA ARG A 176 -12.26 18.04 -11.82
C ARG A 176 -12.36 19.40 -11.14
N ASP A 177 -13.49 19.64 -10.48
CA ASP A 177 -13.91 20.95 -9.99
C ASP A 177 -13.70 21.15 -8.48
N VAL A 178 -13.27 20.12 -7.75
CA VAL A 178 -13.04 20.20 -6.31
C VAL A 178 -11.55 20.31 -6.03
N ILE A 179 -11.11 21.42 -5.41
CA ILE A 179 -9.70 21.62 -5.05
C ILE A 179 -9.42 21.17 -3.60
N ASP A 180 -10.38 21.38 -2.69
CA ASP A 180 -10.23 21.02 -1.28
C ASP A 180 -10.83 19.63 -1.01
N PRO A 181 -10.02 18.61 -0.63
CA PRO A 181 -10.54 17.29 -0.29
C PRO A 181 -11.52 17.32 0.91
N ALA A 182 -11.39 18.28 1.83
CA ALA A 182 -12.33 18.40 2.95
C ALA A 182 -13.75 18.76 2.47
N ALA A 183 -13.87 19.52 1.37
CA ALA A 183 -15.17 19.83 0.76
C ALA A 183 -15.89 18.57 0.26
N LEU A 184 -15.17 17.60 -0.33
CA LEU A 184 -15.75 16.31 -0.73
C LEU A 184 -16.23 15.51 0.48
N LEU A 185 -15.45 15.48 1.56
CA LEU A 185 -15.84 14.78 2.79
C LEU A 185 -17.10 15.38 3.43
N LEU A 186 -17.19 16.72 3.47
CA LEU A 186 -18.36 17.42 4.00
C LEU A 186 -19.59 17.21 3.13
N ASP A 187 -19.43 17.26 1.80
CA ASP A 187 -20.49 16.95 0.85
C ASP A 187 -20.98 15.50 1.00
N MET A 188 -20.07 14.55 1.18
CA MET A 188 -20.43 13.15 1.46
C MET A 188 -21.20 13.00 2.77
N ARG A 189 -20.79 13.70 3.84
CA ARG A 189 -21.47 13.67 5.14
C ARG A 189 -22.89 14.27 5.06
N ALA A 190 -23.07 15.29 4.24
CA ALA A 190 -24.36 15.96 4.07
C ALA A 190 -25.40 15.08 3.35
N ASP A 191 -24.96 14.22 2.43
CA ASP A 191 -25.82 13.36 1.61
C ASP A 191 -26.38 12.15 2.40
N PRO A 192 -27.70 12.09 2.66
CA PRO A 192 -28.31 10.97 3.39
C PRO A 192 -28.14 9.61 2.68
N ARG A 193 -27.93 9.60 1.37
CA ARG A 193 -27.72 8.37 0.57
C ARG A 193 -26.39 7.67 0.89
N LEU A 194 -25.47 8.34 1.59
CA LEU A 194 -24.18 7.81 2.02
C LEU A 194 -24.16 7.40 3.49
N ARG A 195 -25.31 7.38 4.16
CA ARG A 195 -25.44 6.93 5.55
C ARG A 195 -25.83 5.46 5.61
N ASN A 196 -25.41 4.78 6.68
CA ASN A 196 -25.78 3.38 6.97
C ASN A 196 -25.48 2.41 5.82
N ILE A 197 -24.37 2.63 5.09
CA ILE A 197 -23.91 1.70 4.04
C ILE A 197 -23.53 0.38 4.70
N VAL A 198 -24.18 -0.71 4.27
CA VAL A 198 -23.89 -2.05 4.78
C VAL A 198 -22.66 -2.59 4.05
N ALA A 199 -21.59 -2.85 4.80
CA ALA A 199 -20.44 -3.58 4.31
C ALA A 199 -20.56 -5.07 4.65
N PRO A 200 -20.15 -5.97 3.74
CA PRO A 200 -20.40 -7.41 3.90
C PRO A 200 -19.49 -8.09 4.93
N THR A 201 -18.40 -7.46 5.37
CA THR A 201 -17.39 -8.05 6.27
C THR A 201 -16.78 -6.97 7.17
N TYR A 202 -15.90 -7.35 8.10
CA TYR A 202 -15.08 -6.43 8.91
C TYR A 202 -13.79 -5.96 8.18
N LEU A 203 -13.57 -6.42 6.95
CA LEU A 203 -12.36 -6.11 6.19
C LEU A 203 -12.52 -4.75 5.50
N LEU A 204 -11.70 -3.77 5.87
CA LEU A 204 -11.77 -2.41 5.33
C LEU A 204 -11.72 -2.37 3.80
N TRP A 205 -10.93 -3.22 3.16
CA TRP A 205 -10.87 -3.24 1.69
C TRP A 205 -12.19 -3.70 1.04
N LYS A 206 -13.02 -4.50 1.73
CA LYS A 206 -14.39 -4.82 1.29
C LYS A 206 -15.34 -3.64 1.45
N TRP A 207 -15.10 -2.78 2.43
CA TRP A 207 -15.86 -1.53 2.57
C TRP A 207 -15.51 -0.57 1.43
N ILE A 208 -14.22 -0.46 1.10
CA ILE A 208 -13.73 0.31 -0.05
C ILE A 208 -14.37 -0.23 -1.35
N GLU A 209 -14.38 -1.55 -1.56
CA GLU A 209 -15.04 -2.18 -2.71
C GLU A 209 -16.55 -1.88 -2.76
N ALA A 210 -17.26 -2.04 -1.63
CA ALA A 210 -18.70 -1.81 -1.54
C ALA A 210 -19.06 -0.35 -1.77
N MET A 211 -18.29 0.59 -1.20
CA MET A 211 -18.50 2.03 -1.37
C MET A 211 -18.41 2.45 -2.85
N GLY A 212 -17.48 1.86 -3.60
CA GLY A 212 -17.35 2.06 -5.05
C GLY A 212 -18.59 1.70 -5.87
N LYS A 213 -19.49 0.88 -5.32
CA LYS A 213 -20.75 0.46 -5.96
C LYS A 213 -21.95 1.33 -5.59
N VAL A 214 -21.78 2.28 -4.65
CA VAL A 214 -22.86 3.18 -4.23
C VAL A 214 -23.01 4.30 -5.27
N PRO A 215 -24.17 4.45 -5.93
CA PRO A 215 -24.34 5.46 -6.99
C PRO A 215 -24.02 6.90 -6.53
N ALA A 216 -24.46 7.26 -5.32
CA ALA A 216 -24.15 8.57 -4.74
C ALA A 216 -22.64 8.79 -4.55
N PHE A 217 -21.86 7.75 -4.28
CA PHE A 217 -20.40 7.87 -4.20
C PHE A 217 -19.76 7.96 -5.59
N GLN A 218 -20.27 7.20 -6.56
CA GLN A 218 -19.82 7.25 -7.96
C GLN A 218 -20.00 8.64 -8.58
N GLU A 219 -21.04 9.39 -8.19
CA GLU A 219 -21.24 10.80 -8.58
C GLU A 219 -20.06 11.72 -8.19
N ARG A 220 -19.25 11.33 -7.20
CA ARG A 220 -18.13 12.12 -6.64
C ARG A 220 -16.76 11.66 -7.14
N LEU A 221 -16.65 10.46 -7.68
CA LEU A 221 -15.39 9.95 -8.21
C LEU A 221 -14.85 10.83 -9.34
N GLY A 222 -13.53 11.06 -9.32
CA GLY A 222 -12.84 11.86 -10.33
C GLY A 222 -13.07 13.38 -10.25
N ARG A 223 -13.73 13.90 -9.22
CA ARG A 223 -13.95 15.36 -9.06
C ARG A 223 -12.78 16.13 -8.45
N LEU A 224 -11.91 15.45 -7.70
CA LEU A 224 -10.75 16.07 -7.06
C LEU A 224 -9.74 16.50 -8.12
N ALA A 225 -9.41 17.79 -8.15
CA ALA A 225 -8.45 18.35 -9.08
C ALA A 225 -7.01 18.01 -8.66
N PRO A 226 -6.17 17.48 -9.57
CA PRO A 226 -4.77 17.29 -9.26
C PRO A 226 -4.11 18.66 -9.06
N SER A 227 -3.32 18.78 -8.00
CA SER A 227 -2.47 19.94 -7.78
C SER A 227 -1.19 19.53 -7.04
N PRO A 228 -0.08 20.26 -7.18
CA PRO A 228 1.16 19.97 -6.44
C PRO A 228 0.98 19.96 -4.91
N ASP A 229 0.01 20.72 -4.40
CA ASP A 229 -0.32 20.86 -2.98
C ASP A 229 -1.40 19.87 -2.50
N LEU A 230 -1.88 18.97 -3.36
CA LEU A 230 -3.03 18.11 -3.03
C LEU A 230 -2.77 17.27 -1.76
N LEU A 231 -1.58 16.67 -1.64
CA LEU A 231 -1.19 15.93 -0.44
C LEU A 231 -1.09 16.82 0.80
N GLY A 232 -0.65 18.07 0.63
CA GLY A 232 -0.61 19.08 1.68
C GLY A 232 -2.00 19.39 2.25
N ARG A 233 -3.06 19.26 1.45
CA ARG A 233 -4.46 19.42 1.86
C ARG A 233 -5.10 18.13 2.36
N MET A 234 -4.76 16.98 1.79
CA MET A 234 -5.28 15.69 2.22
C MET A 234 -4.81 15.35 3.64
N ARG A 235 -3.56 15.64 3.99
CA ARG A 235 -2.99 15.36 5.33
C ARG A 235 -3.81 15.97 6.49
N PRO A 236 -4.05 17.30 6.54
CA PRO A 236 -4.84 17.90 7.62
C PRO A 236 -6.30 17.45 7.59
N ALA A 237 -6.90 17.21 6.42
CA ALA A 237 -8.26 16.67 6.32
C ALA A 237 -8.37 15.26 6.93
N SER A 238 -7.44 14.37 6.59
CA SER A 238 -7.35 13.02 7.15
C SER A 238 -7.11 13.05 8.66
N LEU A 239 -6.21 13.93 9.13
CA LEU A 239 -5.92 14.07 10.57
C LEU A 239 -7.12 14.59 11.35
N ALA A 240 -7.81 15.62 10.84
CA ALA A 240 -9.01 16.17 11.47
C ALA A 240 -10.13 15.12 11.53
N LEU A 241 -10.32 14.34 10.46
CA LEU A 241 -11.30 13.27 10.42
C LEU A 241 -10.97 12.17 11.44
N PHE A 242 -9.71 11.74 11.52
CA PHE A 242 -9.27 10.76 12.52
C PHE A 242 -9.43 11.28 13.95
N ALA A 243 -9.00 12.51 14.24
CA ALA A 243 -9.13 13.08 15.57
C ALA A 243 -10.60 13.22 16.02
N ALA A 244 -11.53 13.42 15.08
CA ALA A 244 -12.95 13.54 15.38
C ALA A 244 -13.67 12.20 15.59
N THR A 245 -13.19 11.12 14.99
CA THR A 245 -13.88 9.82 15.01
C THR A 245 -13.14 8.73 15.77
N MET A 246 -11.82 8.85 15.88
CA MET A 246 -10.89 7.82 16.37
C MET A 246 -11.09 6.47 15.67
N SER A 247 -11.58 6.48 14.44
CA SER A 247 -11.99 5.26 13.74
C SER A 247 -10.81 4.58 13.07
N PHE A 248 -10.85 3.25 13.01
CA PHE A 248 -9.82 2.44 12.36
C PHE A 248 -9.67 2.80 10.87
N GLU A 249 -10.77 3.11 10.18
CA GLU A 249 -10.79 3.44 8.76
C GLU A 249 -10.11 4.78 8.49
N THR A 250 -10.35 5.76 9.36
CA THR A 250 -9.79 7.11 9.21
C THR A 250 -8.30 7.15 9.56
N LEU A 251 -7.83 6.23 10.41
CA LEU A 251 -6.39 5.99 10.60
C LEU A 251 -5.68 5.64 9.28
N HIS A 252 -6.31 4.88 8.38
CA HIS A 252 -5.73 4.52 7.08
C HIS A 252 -5.61 5.71 6.14
N ALA A 253 -6.49 6.71 6.25
CA ALA A 253 -6.36 7.95 5.50
C ALA A 253 -5.13 8.74 5.99
N VAL A 254 -4.89 8.75 7.31
CA VAL A 254 -3.70 9.41 7.91
C VAL A 254 -2.42 8.70 7.47
N THR A 255 -2.33 7.38 7.66
CA THR A 255 -1.13 6.61 7.32
C THR A 255 -0.90 6.57 5.81
N GLY A 256 -1.95 6.42 4.99
CA GLY A 256 -1.84 6.49 3.53
C GLY A 256 -1.28 7.83 3.05
N CYS A 257 -1.74 8.96 3.62
CA CYS A 257 -1.22 10.29 3.28
C CYS A 257 0.23 10.51 3.77
N HIS A 258 0.66 9.83 4.82
CA HIS A 258 2.05 9.83 5.28
C HIS A 258 2.97 9.18 4.24
N TRP A 259 2.59 8.01 3.71
CA TRP A 259 3.41 7.27 2.75
C TRP A 259 3.47 7.88 1.34
N LEU A 260 2.54 8.77 0.98
CA LEU A 260 2.49 9.38 -0.34
C LEU A 260 3.45 10.56 -0.56
N GLY A 261 4.08 11.14 0.47
CA GLY A 261 4.91 12.34 0.27
C GLY A 261 6.07 12.46 1.21
#